data_AF-A0AAW1KEE7-F1
#
_entry.id   AF-A0AAW1KEE7-F1
#
_cell.length_a   1.000
_cell.length_b   1.000
_cell.length_c   1.000
_cell.angle_alpha   90.00
_cell.angle_beta   90.00
_cell.angle_gamma   90.00
#
_symmetry.space_group_name_H-M   'P 1'
#
loop_
_entity.id
_entity.type
_entity.pdbx_description
1 polymer ?
#
loop_
_entity_poly.entity_id
_entity_poly.type
_entity_poly.pdbx_seq_one_letter_code
_entity_poly.pdbx_strand_id
1 'polypeptide(L)'
;MKYNINLICLSTVLIVILFIENGFAIRCYQCTTDTDPKCADPFDNRTVGLTECLPKELGEDSTLASPKMCRKIRQKVQGSWRYIRGCGFLGEVGIQGDERFCLMRTGTYNIFMEYCSCNSRDGCNSSDILKVSGVLLGTISLISISKVLHWLYFDVFISKGLAVRCYQCGSDHDKKGEDNCGAYKTFDKSRHIAVECNSDESHMPGSFCVKIVQQGPKGFIWDGRWRQVIRRCASVANTGVTGVCNWGVFENGVFWQECYCSEDECNSSNVQTISITLLLSAIILTFKLFF
;
A
#
# COMPACT_ATOMS: atom_id res chain seq x y z
N MET A 1 -36.77 -7.81 -57.15
CA MET A 1 -36.00 -6.80 -56.39
C MET A 1 -34.56 -6.81 -56.89
N LYS A 2 -34.15 -5.83 -57.70
CA LYS A 2 -32.73 -5.66 -58.05
C LYS A 2 -32.08 -4.94 -56.88
N TYR A 3 -31.37 -5.68 -56.03
CA TYR A 3 -30.54 -5.04 -55.01
C TYR A 3 -29.49 -4.19 -55.70
N ASN A 4 -29.44 -2.91 -55.36
CA ASN A 4 -28.47 -1.99 -55.94
C ASN A 4 -27.10 -2.33 -55.34
N ILE A 5 -26.24 -3.00 -56.10
CA ILE A 5 -24.91 -3.45 -55.67
C ILE A 5 -24.11 -2.31 -55.05
N ASN A 6 -24.27 -1.09 -55.56
CA ASN A 6 -23.64 0.10 -55.01
C ASN A 6 -24.12 0.43 -53.58
N LEU A 7 -25.41 0.19 -53.28
CA LEU A 7 -25.99 0.40 -51.95
C LEU A 7 -25.51 -0.66 -50.94
N ILE A 8 -25.31 -1.90 -51.39
CA ILE A 8 -24.73 -2.97 -50.57
C ILE A 8 -23.25 -2.69 -50.28
N CYS A 9 -22.47 -2.27 -51.28
CA CYS A 9 -21.07 -1.90 -51.06
C CYS A 9 -20.92 -0.68 -50.14
N LEU A 10 -21.81 0.32 -50.25
CA LEU A 10 -21.76 1.49 -49.38
C LEU A 10 -22.07 1.12 -47.93
N SER A 11 -23.09 0.27 -47.72
CA SER A 11 -23.48 -0.16 -46.37
C SER A 11 -22.43 -1.06 -45.73
N THR A 12 -21.77 -1.95 -46.49
CA THR A 12 -20.69 -2.78 -45.96
C THR A 12 -19.46 -1.95 -45.57
N VAL A 13 -19.07 -0.96 -46.37
CA VAL A 13 -17.95 -0.05 -46.04
C VAL A 13 -18.26 0.76 -44.78
N LEU A 14 -19.48 1.28 -44.65
CA LEU A 14 -19.89 2.05 -43.46
C LEU A 14 -19.87 1.17 -42.20
N ILE A 15 -20.35 -0.07 -42.30
CA ILE A 15 -20.30 -1.06 -41.21
C ILE A 15 -18.85 -1.37 -40.83
N VAL A 16 -17.95 -1.56 -41.81
CA VAL A 16 -16.51 -1.80 -41.54
C VAL A 16 -15.87 -0.62 -40.80
N ILE A 17 -16.17 0.63 -41.19
CA ILE A 17 -15.64 1.83 -40.52
C ILE A 17 -16.13 1.92 -39.07
N LEU A 18 -17.37 1.51 -38.79
CA LEU A 18 -17.93 1.48 -37.43
C LEU A 18 -17.27 0.44 -36.51
N PHE A 19 -16.58 -0.56 -37.08
CA PHE A 19 -15.83 -1.58 -36.32
C PHE A 19 -14.32 -1.33 -36.27
N ILE A 20 -13.82 -0.19 -36.78
CA ILE A 20 -12.43 0.20 -36.59
C ILE A 20 -12.29 0.73 -35.16
N GLU A 21 -11.94 -0.14 -34.23
CA GLU A 21 -11.37 0.31 -32.96
C GLU A 21 -9.98 0.88 -33.25
N ASN A 22 -9.82 2.19 -33.10
CA ASN A 22 -8.51 2.81 -33.14
C ASN A 22 -7.73 2.38 -31.90
N GLY A 23 -6.84 1.39 -32.04
CA GLY A 23 -5.89 1.00 -31.00
C GLY A 23 -4.77 2.01 -30.85
N PHE A 24 -5.04 3.17 -30.24
CA PHE A 24 -3.99 4.10 -29.86
C PHE A 24 -3.23 3.57 -28.64
N ALA A 25 -1.90 3.69 -28.65
CA ALA A 25 -1.10 3.36 -27.48
C ALA A 25 -1.37 4.35 -26.35
N ILE A 26 -1.44 3.86 -25.11
CA ILE A 26 -1.64 4.71 -23.93
C ILE A 26 -0.49 5.71 -23.78
N ARG A 27 -0.81 6.95 -23.41
CA ARG A 27 0.18 8.00 -23.16
C ARG A 27 0.23 8.32 -21.66
N CYS A 28 1.43 8.43 -21.11
CA CYS A 28 1.65 8.62 -19.67
C CYS A 28 2.65 9.74 -19.38
N TYR A 29 2.57 10.34 -18.20
CA TYR A 29 3.63 11.23 -17.73
C TYR A 29 4.88 10.41 -17.42
N GLN A 30 6.03 10.86 -17.92
CA GLN A 30 7.33 10.22 -17.68
C GLN A 30 8.28 11.24 -17.03
N CYS A 31 8.51 11.09 -15.72
CA CYS A 31 9.40 11.99 -14.98
C CYS A 31 9.88 11.34 -13.68
N THR A 32 10.96 11.88 -13.10
CA THR A 32 11.41 11.55 -11.75
C THR A 32 11.82 12.83 -11.01
N THR A 33 11.55 12.89 -9.70
CA THR A 33 11.96 14.02 -8.85
C THR A 33 13.46 14.21 -8.73
N ASP A 34 14.25 13.17 -8.99
CA ASP A 34 15.71 13.25 -8.93
C ASP A 34 16.27 14.16 -10.04
N THR A 35 15.60 14.23 -11.19
CA THR A 35 16.01 15.03 -12.35
C THR A 35 15.12 16.24 -12.59
N ASP A 36 13.83 16.14 -12.26
CA ASP A 36 12.85 17.21 -12.43
C ASP A 36 12.03 17.40 -11.14
N PRO A 37 12.33 18.44 -10.34
CA PRO A 37 11.58 18.75 -9.12
C PRO A 37 10.07 18.94 -9.35
N LYS A 38 9.63 19.28 -10.57
CA LYS A 38 8.21 19.46 -10.91
C LYS A 38 7.44 18.13 -10.95
N CYS A 39 8.15 17.00 -10.94
CA CYS A 39 7.55 15.67 -10.90
C CYS A 39 6.95 15.30 -9.51
N ALA A 40 7.27 16.08 -8.48
CA ALA A 40 6.80 15.90 -7.11
C ALA A 40 5.26 15.98 -7.01
N ASP A 41 4.71 15.60 -5.86
CA ASP A 41 3.33 15.92 -5.52
C ASP A 41 3.28 17.23 -4.70
N PRO A 42 2.33 18.15 -4.96
CA PRO A 42 1.29 18.09 -5.99
C PRO A 42 1.84 18.19 -7.42
N PHE A 43 1.34 17.35 -8.32
CA PHE A 43 1.83 17.27 -9.70
C PHE A 43 1.20 18.35 -10.59
N ASP A 44 2.04 19.12 -11.28
CA ASP A 44 1.58 20.08 -12.28
C ASP A 44 1.63 19.49 -13.69
N ASN A 45 0.48 18.99 -14.14
CA ASN A 45 0.29 18.37 -15.45
C ASN A 45 0.49 19.33 -16.65
N ARG A 46 0.63 20.64 -16.42
CA ARG A 46 0.91 21.62 -17.49
C ARG A 46 2.39 21.69 -17.83
N THR A 47 3.25 21.24 -16.92
CA THR A 47 4.71 21.40 -17.04
C THR A 47 5.41 20.20 -17.66
N VAL A 48 4.79 19.02 -17.57
CA VAL A 48 5.33 17.75 -18.09
C VAL A 48 4.40 17.26 -19.19
N GLY A 49 4.95 16.98 -20.38
CA GLY A 49 4.18 16.45 -21.50
C GLY A 49 3.80 14.98 -21.33
N LEU A 50 2.74 14.56 -22.03
CA LEU A 50 2.40 13.14 -22.17
C LEU A 50 3.31 12.49 -23.21
N THR A 51 3.84 11.34 -22.86
CA THR A 51 4.69 10.54 -23.75
C THR A 51 4.00 9.24 -24.09
N GLU A 52 4.02 8.87 -25.37
CA GLU A 52 3.47 7.60 -25.85
C GLU A 52 4.25 6.40 -25.34
N CYS A 53 3.53 5.41 -24.83
CA CYS A 53 4.12 4.19 -24.31
C CYS A 53 4.33 3.20 -25.45
N LEU A 54 5.57 3.09 -25.93
CA LEU A 54 5.96 2.14 -26.96
C LEU A 54 6.40 0.80 -26.35
N PRO A 55 6.19 -0.33 -27.05
CA PRO A 55 6.76 -1.63 -26.68
C PRO A 55 8.28 -1.53 -26.47
N LYS A 56 8.79 -2.23 -25.46
CA LYS A 56 10.23 -2.32 -25.17
C LYS A 56 10.62 -3.78 -25.00
N GLU A 57 11.80 -4.13 -25.49
CA GLU A 57 12.41 -5.43 -25.16
C GLU A 57 12.81 -5.42 -23.69
N LEU A 58 12.39 -6.46 -22.95
CA LEU A 58 12.65 -6.59 -21.53
C LEU A 58 13.40 -7.92 -21.27
N GLY A 59 14.51 -7.82 -20.53
CA GLY A 59 15.34 -8.97 -20.14
C GLY A 59 16.39 -9.38 -21.19
N GLU A 60 17.17 -10.41 -20.83
CA GLU A 60 18.23 -11.00 -21.68
C GLU A 60 17.63 -11.92 -22.79
N ASP A 61 16.38 -12.33 -22.64
CA ASP A 61 15.63 -13.22 -23.55
C ASP A 61 14.81 -12.46 -24.62
N SER A 62 15.05 -11.14 -24.80
CA SER A 62 14.39 -10.29 -25.82
C SER A 62 12.86 -10.40 -25.88
N THR A 63 12.18 -10.67 -24.76
CA THR A 63 10.72 -10.71 -24.74
C THR A 63 10.17 -9.28 -24.91
N LEU A 64 9.38 -9.06 -25.97
CA LEU A 64 8.77 -7.76 -26.25
C LEU A 64 7.63 -7.50 -25.26
N ALA A 65 7.86 -6.62 -24.29
CA ALA A 65 6.84 -6.22 -23.33
C ALA A 65 6.03 -5.03 -23.87
N SER A 66 4.71 -5.22 -24.01
CA SER A 66 3.80 -4.13 -24.36
C SER A 66 3.36 -3.36 -23.11
N PRO A 67 3.50 -2.03 -23.08
CA PRO A 67 2.98 -1.23 -21.98
C PRO A 67 1.46 -1.19 -22.04
N LYS A 68 0.80 -1.55 -20.94
CA LYS A 68 -0.66 -1.66 -20.86
C LYS A 68 -1.33 -0.60 -19.98
N MET A 69 -0.53 0.18 -19.25
CA MET A 69 -1.00 1.05 -18.18
C MET A 69 0.02 2.16 -17.90
N CYS A 70 -0.42 3.24 -17.25
CA CYS A 70 0.47 4.18 -16.61
C CYS A 70 0.79 3.71 -15.18
N ARG A 71 1.94 4.17 -14.67
CA ARG A 71 2.40 3.88 -13.32
C ARG A 71 2.93 5.13 -12.64
N LYS A 72 2.56 5.30 -11.39
CA LYS A 72 3.15 6.23 -10.44
C LYS A 72 3.78 5.41 -9.32
N ILE A 73 5.03 5.69 -9.02
CA ILE A 73 5.78 5.09 -7.93
C ILE A 73 6.10 6.21 -6.94
N ARG A 74 5.63 6.06 -5.70
CA ARG A 74 6.03 6.92 -4.59
C ARG A 74 7.02 6.13 -3.73
N GLN A 75 8.26 6.56 -3.73
CA GLN A 75 9.36 5.88 -3.06
C GLN A 75 9.87 6.72 -1.89
N LYS A 76 10.05 6.14 -0.71
CA LYS A 76 10.73 6.79 0.42
C LYS A 76 12.05 6.07 0.67
N VAL A 77 13.17 6.77 0.54
CA VAL A 77 14.52 6.26 0.82
C VAL A 77 15.16 7.14 1.88
N GLN A 78 15.57 6.55 3.00
CA GLN A 78 16.22 7.29 4.09
C GLN A 78 15.43 8.51 4.57
N GLY A 79 14.10 8.41 4.62
CA GLY A 79 13.20 9.50 5.01
C GLY A 79 12.83 10.48 3.90
N SER A 80 13.52 10.51 2.76
CA SER A 80 13.20 11.41 1.64
C SER A 80 12.26 10.75 0.64
N TRP A 81 11.18 11.45 0.29
CA TRP A 81 10.25 11.04 -0.75
C TRP A 81 10.80 11.34 -2.14
N ARG A 82 10.54 10.41 -3.07
CA ARG A 82 10.81 10.52 -4.50
C ARG A 82 9.57 10.05 -5.26
N TYR A 83 9.27 10.74 -6.35
CA TYR A 83 8.13 10.42 -7.20
C TYR A 83 8.65 10.07 -8.59
N ILE A 84 8.26 8.90 -9.07
CA ILE A 84 8.65 8.38 -10.38
C ILE A 84 7.37 8.06 -11.14
N ARG A 85 7.21 8.64 -12.32
CA ARG A 85 6.05 8.43 -13.20
C ARG A 85 6.54 7.82 -14.50
N GLY A 86 5.81 6.84 -15.02
CA GLY A 86 6.16 6.23 -16.29
C GLY A 86 5.13 5.24 -16.82
N CYS A 87 5.49 4.59 -17.93
CA CYS A 87 4.71 3.49 -18.51
C CYS A 87 4.88 2.21 -17.68
N GLY A 88 3.79 1.47 -17.48
CA GLY A 88 3.75 0.17 -16.83
C GLY A 88 3.69 -0.98 -17.85
N PHE A 89 4.72 -1.83 -17.83
CA PHE A 89 4.87 -2.98 -18.73
C PHE A 89 4.41 -4.30 -18.09
N LEU A 90 4.45 -4.39 -16.76
CA LEU A 90 4.21 -5.59 -15.98
C LEU A 90 3.34 -5.27 -14.77
N GLY A 91 2.57 -6.25 -14.30
CA GLY A 91 1.70 -6.13 -13.12
C GLY A 91 0.23 -5.89 -13.47
N GLU A 92 -0.58 -5.72 -12.44
CA GLU A 92 -2.03 -5.50 -12.55
C GLU A 92 -2.40 -4.04 -12.30
N VAL A 93 -3.60 -3.66 -12.77
CA VAL A 93 -4.19 -2.35 -12.54
C VAL A 93 -4.86 -2.35 -11.17
N GLY A 94 -4.48 -1.38 -10.32
CA GLY A 94 -5.00 -1.28 -8.96
C GLY A 94 -4.86 -2.55 -8.12
N ILE A 95 -5.74 -2.71 -7.13
CA ILE A 95 -5.97 -3.96 -6.40
C ILE A 95 -7.35 -4.49 -6.82
N GLN A 96 -7.42 -5.71 -7.37
CA GLN A 96 -8.66 -6.29 -7.92
C GLN A 96 -9.33 -5.39 -8.99
N GLY A 97 -8.54 -4.60 -9.72
CA GLY A 97 -9.03 -3.70 -10.77
C GLY A 97 -9.47 -2.30 -10.30
N ASP A 98 -9.47 -2.00 -9.00
CA ASP A 98 -9.78 -0.65 -8.50
C ASP A 98 -8.50 0.21 -8.45
N GLU A 99 -8.39 1.15 -9.40
CA GLU A 99 -7.23 2.05 -9.59
C GLU A 99 -6.92 2.95 -8.39
N ARG A 100 -7.89 3.15 -7.48
CA ARG A 100 -7.70 4.00 -6.29
C ARG A 100 -6.79 3.35 -5.25
N PHE A 101 -6.70 2.02 -5.27
CA PHE A 101 -5.86 1.28 -4.36
C PHE A 101 -4.50 1.00 -4.98
N CYS A 102 -3.46 1.47 -4.31
CA CYS A 102 -2.08 1.26 -4.74
C CYS A 102 -1.46 0.07 -4.01
N LEU A 103 -0.60 -0.67 -4.70
CA LEU A 103 0.14 -1.78 -4.13
C LEU A 103 1.37 -1.26 -3.37
N MET A 104 1.41 -1.45 -2.06
CA MET A 104 2.62 -1.18 -1.28
C MET A 104 3.56 -2.37 -1.37
N ARG A 105 4.82 -2.13 -1.73
CA ARG A 105 5.90 -3.10 -1.54
C ARG A 105 6.95 -2.50 -0.63
N THR A 106 7.53 -3.36 0.19
CA THR A 106 8.47 -2.90 1.18
C THR A 106 9.78 -3.68 1.13
N GLY A 107 10.89 -2.96 1.12
CA GLY A 107 12.23 -3.53 1.14
C GLY A 107 12.77 -3.62 2.57
N THR A 108 14.03 -3.22 2.73
CA THR A 108 14.74 -3.09 4.02
C THR A 108 14.14 -1.98 4.89
N TYR A 109 14.66 -1.81 6.11
CA TYR A 109 14.24 -0.74 6.99
C TYR A 109 14.51 0.62 6.31
N ASN A 110 13.55 1.54 6.38
CA ASN A 110 13.60 2.86 5.76
C ASN A 110 13.54 2.90 4.20
N ILE A 111 13.09 1.82 3.54
CA ILE A 111 12.85 1.77 2.08
C ILE A 111 11.44 1.27 1.77
N PHE A 112 10.64 2.15 1.14
CA PHE A 112 9.23 1.91 0.83
C PHE A 112 8.93 2.28 -0.61
N MET A 113 8.11 1.48 -1.28
CA MET A 113 7.64 1.76 -2.63
C MET A 113 6.14 1.51 -2.74
N GLU A 114 5.40 2.55 -3.03
CA GLU A 114 3.99 2.51 -3.41
C GLU A 114 3.87 2.49 -4.93
N TYR A 115 3.18 1.49 -5.46
CA TYR A 115 2.91 1.34 -6.89
C TYR A 115 1.43 1.59 -7.17
N CYS A 116 1.12 2.73 -7.78
CA CYS A 116 -0.22 3.02 -8.30
C CYS A 116 -0.19 2.78 -9.81
N SER A 117 -0.97 1.81 -10.30
CA SER A 117 -1.06 1.51 -11.73
C SER A 117 -2.50 1.70 -12.21
N CYS A 118 -2.67 2.33 -13.36
CA CYS A 118 -3.97 2.74 -13.92
C CYS A 118 -3.95 2.65 -15.45
N ASN A 119 -5.08 2.34 -16.07
CA ASN A 119 -5.24 2.32 -17.53
C ASN A 119 -6.56 2.94 -18.01
N SER A 120 -7.33 3.57 -17.13
CA SER A 120 -8.61 4.21 -17.44
C SER A 120 -8.52 5.36 -18.43
N ARG A 121 -7.39 6.09 -18.47
CA ARG A 121 -7.15 7.21 -19.39
C ARG A 121 -5.67 7.53 -19.57
N ASP A 122 -5.36 8.23 -20.65
CA ASP A 122 -4.06 8.89 -20.82
C ASP A 122 -3.73 9.79 -19.62
N GLY A 123 -2.50 9.71 -19.13
CA GLY A 123 -2.03 10.54 -18.01
C GLY A 123 -2.72 10.27 -16.68
N CYS A 124 -3.37 9.11 -16.49
CA CYS A 124 -3.99 8.73 -15.21
C CYS A 124 -2.97 8.70 -14.04
N ASN A 125 -1.67 8.63 -14.32
CA ASN A 125 -0.60 8.72 -13.34
C ASN A 125 -0.23 10.17 -12.94
N SER A 126 -1.05 11.18 -13.24
CA SER A 126 -0.85 12.58 -12.82
C SER A 126 -1.09 12.80 -11.34
N SER A 127 -2.20 12.28 -10.80
CA SER A 127 -2.59 12.20 -9.38
C SER A 127 -4.07 12.56 -9.26
N ASP A 128 -4.93 11.59 -9.00
CA ASP A 128 -6.31 11.84 -8.57
C ASP A 128 -6.53 11.20 -7.20
N ILE A 129 -5.99 11.82 -6.15
CA ILE A 129 -6.70 11.73 -4.87
C ILE A 129 -7.95 12.57 -5.10
N LEU A 130 -9.09 11.90 -5.22
CA LEU A 130 -10.42 12.51 -5.25
C LEU A 130 -10.40 13.78 -4.38
N LYS A 131 -10.37 14.96 -5.02
CA LYS A 131 -10.84 16.16 -4.36
C LYS A 131 -12.31 15.89 -4.13
N VAL A 132 -12.66 15.44 -2.94
CA VAL A 132 -14.04 15.51 -2.46
C VAL A 132 -14.37 16.99 -2.52
N SER A 133 -14.98 17.39 -3.62
CA SER A 133 -15.54 18.72 -3.76
C SER A 133 -16.61 18.82 -2.68
N GLY A 134 -16.43 19.72 -1.72
CA GLY A 134 -17.36 19.97 -0.60
C GLY A 134 -18.73 20.50 -1.03
N VAL A 135 -19.20 20.18 -2.23
CA VAL A 135 -20.44 20.67 -2.85
C VAL A 135 -21.62 19.70 -2.63
N LEU A 136 -21.43 18.60 -1.90
CA LEU A 136 -22.51 17.69 -1.49
C LEU A 136 -22.85 17.74 0.01
N LEU A 137 -22.71 18.92 0.63
CA LEU A 137 -23.29 19.22 1.95
C LEU A 137 -24.46 20.22 1.88
N GLY A 138 -25.02 20.43 0.68
CA GLY A 138 -25.99 21.50 0.40
C GLY A 138 -27.45 21.09 0.25
N THR A 139 -27.89 19.90 0.66
CA THR A 139 -29.32 19.54 0.64
C THR A 139 -29.74 18.70 1.83
N ILE A 140 -29.66 19.27 3.04
CA ILE A 140 -30.60 18.94 4.11
C ILE A 140 -31.12 20.27 4.67
N SER A 141 -32.03 20.89 3.92
CA SER A 141 -32.92 21.89 4.49
C SER A 141 -34.25 21.21 4.82
N LEU A 142 -34.68 21.44 6.06
CA LEU A 142 -36.03 21.27 6.60
C LEU A 142 -36.45 19.87 7.08
N ILE A 143 -35.85 19.39 8.17
CA ILE A 143 -36.57 18.54 9.14
C ILE A 143 -36.38 19.13 10.55
N SER A 144 -37.41 19.86 10.96
CA SER A 144 -38.01 19.97 12.30
C SER A 144 -37.10 20.11 13.53
N ILE A 145 -37.32 21.21 14.26
CA ILE A 145 -36.69 21.70 15.50
C ILE A 145 -36.85 20.74 16.72
N SER A 146 -37.12 19.46 16.52
CA SER A 146 -37.25 18.47 17.61
C SER A 146 -35.98 17.65 17.89
N LYS A 147 -34.92 17.73 17.05
CA LYS A 147 -33.68 16.95 17.26
C LYS A 147 -32.48 17.72 17.82
N VAL A 148 -32.65 18.94 18.33
CA VAL A 148 -31.51 19.72 18.88
C VAL A 148 -30.90 19.06 20.12
N LEU A 149 -31.69 18.32 20.91
CA LEU A 149 -31.19 17.56 22.06
C LEU A 149 -30.49 16.23 21.71
N HIS A 150 -30.68 15.71 20.49
CA HIS A 150 -30.01 14.48 20.03
C HIS A 150 -28.72 14.79 19.25
N TRP A 151 -28.57 16.02 18.75
CA TRP A 151 -27.32 16.49 18.12
C TRP A 151 -26.24 16.82 19.15
N LEU A 152 -26.59 17.34 20.33
CA LEU A 152 -25.64 17.51 21.45
C LEU A 152 -25.11 16.18 22.02
N TYR A 153 -25.78 15.06 21.77
CA TYR A 153 -25.32 13.71 22.12
C TYR A 153 -24.52 13.04 20.99
N PHE A 154 -24.58 13.58 19.77
CA PHE A 154 -23.88 13.05 18.59
C PHE A 154 -22.50 13.69 18.38
N ASP A 155 -22.28 14.92 18.89
CA ASP A 155 -20.99 15.62 18.82
C ASP A 155 -19.89 15.03 19.73
N VAL A 156 -20.21 14.04 20.58
CA VAL A 156 -19.22 13.34 21.43
C VAL A 156 -18.68 12.06 20.77
N PHE A 157 -19.20 11.66 19.60
CA PHE A 157 -18.68 10.55 18.81
C PHE A 157 -17.97 11.01 17.53
N ILE A 158 -17.27 12.15 17.57
CA ILE A 158 -16.10 12.30 16.71
C ILE A 158 -15.03 11.41 17.34
N SER A 159 -15.02 10.12 16.97
CA SER A 159 -13.79 9.36 17.14
C SER A 159 -12.77 10.11 16.27
N LYS A 160 -11.85 10.82 16.94
CA LYS A 160 -10.58 11.12 16.29
C LYS A 160 -10.12 9.78 15.76
N GLY A 161 -9.97 9.64 14.45
CA GLY A 161 -9.44 8.42 13.85
C GLY A 161 -8.03 8.25 14.40
N LEU A 162 -7.90 7.53 15.51
CA LEU A 162 -6.62 7.24 16.12
C LEU A 162 -5.88 6.36 15.12
N ALA A 163 -4.86 6.92 14.49
CA ALA A 163 -3.96 6.14 13.68
C ALA A 163 -3.12 5.27 14.62
N VAL A 164 -2.96 3.99 14.25
CA VAL A 164 -2.21 3.04 15.06
C VAL A 164 -0.77 3.52 15.26
N ARG A 165 -0.23 3.30 16.46
CA ARG A 165 1.15 3.66 16.81
C ARG A 165 2.02 2.41 16.83
N CYS A 166 3.13 2.43 16.11
CA CYS A 166 3.99 1.25 15.99
C CYS A 166 5.45 1.60 16.30
N TYR A 167 6.19 0.63 16.84
CA TYR A 167 7.65 0.75 16.92
C TYR A 167 8.24 0.66 15.52
N GLN A 168 9.18 1.55 15.21
CA GLN A 168 9.90 1.57 13.94
C GLN A 168 11.40 1.39 14.19
N CYS A 169 11.96 0.28 13.73
CA CYS A 169 13.39 0.00 13.80
C CYS A 169 13.80 -1.08 12.78
N GLY A 170 15.09 -1.12 12.46
CA GLY A 170 15.71 -2.18 11.66
C GLY A 170 17.09 -2.51 12.21
N SER A 171 17.34 -3.78 12.52
CA SER A 171 18.63 -4.21 13.08
C SER A 171 19.78 -4.15 12.08
N ASP A 172 19.50 -3.96 10.79
CA ASP A 172 20.47 -3.68 9.74
C ASP A 172 21.09 -2.28 9.86
N HIS A 173 20.44 -1.38 10.61
CA HIS A 173 20.91 -0.03 10.88
C HIS A 173 21.52 0.13 12.29
N ASP A 174 21.56 -0.95 13.07
CA ASP A 174 22.18 -0.93 14.39
C ASP A 174 23.70 -0.80 14.28
N LYS A 175 24.30 0.00 15.16
CA LYS A 175 25.76 0.09 15.24
C LYS A 175 26.34 -1.25 15.68
N LYS A 176 27.59 -1.51 15.31
CA LYS A 176 28.29 -2.75 15.70
C LYS A 176 28.24 -2.96 17.22
N GLY A 177 27.64 -4.06 17.65
CA GLY A 177 27.50 -4.42 19.07
C GLY A 177 26.22 -3.91 19.75
N GLU A 178 25.42 -3.10 19.05
CA GLU A 178 24.09 -2.69 19.48
C GLU A 178 23.02 -3.64 18.93
N ASP A 179 21.90 -3.72 19.64
CA ASP A 179 20.73 -4.49 19.23
C ASP A 179 19.48 -3.74 19.67
N ASN A 180 19.24 -2.59 19.02
CA ASN A 180 18.13 -1.72 19.39
C ASN A 180 16.82 -2.36 18.92
N CYS A 181 16.80 -3.01 17.76
CA CYS A 181 15.57 -3.60 17.24
C CYS A 181 15.18 -4.98 17.81
N GLY A 182 16.02 -5.55 18.68
CA GLY A 182 15.79 -6.84 19.34
C GLY A 182 15.86 -8.01 18.35
N ALA A 183 16.92 -8.03 17.55
CA ALA A 183 17.27 -9.13 16.67
C ALA A 183 17.83 -10.34 17.42
N TYR A 184 18.64 -10.11 18.46
CA TYR A 184 19.28 -11.15 19.26
C TYR A 184 18.80 -11.15 20.71
N LYS A 185 18.44 -10.00 21.26
CA LYS A 185 17.90 -9.77 22.62
C LYS A 185 16.41 -9.43 22.56
N THR A 186 15.77 -9.39 23.73
CA THR A 186 14.39 -8.91 23.86
C THR A 186 14.31 -7.44 23.51
N PHE A 187 13.23 -7.05 22.83
CA PHE A 187 13.00 -5.66 22.44
C PHE A 187 12.62 -4.81 23.65
N ASP A 188 13.40 -3.77 23.89
CA ASP A 188 13.21 -2.86 25.01
C ASP A 188 12.29 -1.70 24.62
N LYS A 189 11.05 -1.75 25.11
CA LYS A 189 10.05 -0.72 24.88
C LYS A 189 10.42 0.63 25.50
N SER A 190 11.18 0.63 26.61
CA SER A 190 11.53 1.88 27.32
C SER A 190 12.52 2.75 26.54
N ARG A 191 13.26 2.13 25.60
CA ARG A 191 14.26 2.79 24.76
C ARG A 191 13.72 3.19 23.37
N HIS A 192 12.46 2.92 23.09
CA HIS A 192 11.84 3.21 21.79
C HIS A 192 10.52 3.96 21.97
N ILE A 193 10.26 4.91 21.08
CA ILE A 193 9.00 5.67 21.06
C ILE A 193 8.19 5.16 19.87
N ALA A 194 6.93 4.79 20.12
CA ALA A 194 6.02 4.37 19.07
C ALA A 194 5.53 5.58 18.26
N VAL A 195 5.67 5.47 16.95
CA VAL A 195 5.33 6.52 15.98
C VAL A 195 3.93 6.28 15.43
N GLU A 196 3.16 7.35 15.30
CA GLU A 196 1.84 7.32 14.66
C GLU A 196 1.98 7.02 13.17
N CYS A 197 1.32 5.96 12.68
CA CYS A 197 1.58 5.47 11.33
C CYS A 197 1.17 6.44 10.22
N ASN A 198 0.18 7.29 10.41
CA ASN A 198 -0.22 8.28 9.40
C ASN A 198 0.47 9.65 9.55
N SER A 199 1.43 9.77 10.47
CA SER A 199 2.24 10.98 10.64
C SER A 199 3.40 11.04 9.63
N ASP A 200 3.94 12.24 9.41
CA ASP A 200 5.12 12.44 8.55
C ASP A 200 6.39 11.79 9.11
N GLU A 201 6.42 11.55 10.43
CA GLU A 201 7.49 10.85 11.15
C GLU A 201 7.52 9.36 10.80
N SER A 202 6.39 8.81 10.32
CA SER A 202 6.32 7.40 9.99
C SER A 202 7.20 7.09 8.78
N HIS A 203 8.01 6.04 8.88
CA HIS A 203 8.75 5.57 7.72
C HIS A 203 7.79 4.97 6.67
N MET A 204 6.64 4.44 7.11
CA MET A 204 5.59 3.87 6.27
C MET A 204 4.19 4.26 6.78
N PRO A 205 3.28 4.78 5.93
CA PRO A 205 1.88 4.92 6.30
C PRO A 205 1.15 3.58 6.39
N GLY A 206 0.17 3.49 7.28
CA GLY A 206 -0.57 2.24 7.46
C GLY A 206 -1.49 2.20 8.67
N SER A 207 -2.35 1.20 8.71
CA SER A 207 -3.30 0.94 9.81
C SER A 207 -2.94 -0.29 10.63
N PHE A 208 -1.82 -0.94 10.34
CA PHE A 208 -1.33 -2.12 11.06
C PHE A 208 0.13 -1.92 11.48
N CYS A 209 0.54 -2.53 12.58
CA CYS A 209 1.94 -2.76 12.87
C CYS A 209 2.38 -4.10 12.28
N VAL A 210 3.63 -4.17 11.85
CA VAL A 210 4.26 -5.41 11.42
C VAL A 210 5.61 -5.59 12.12
N LYS A 211 5.92 -6.84 12.45
CA LYS A 211 7.25 -7.31 12.81
C LYS A 211 7.70 -8.36 11.81
N ILE A 212 8.83 -8.10 11.17
CA ILE A 212 9.44 -8.97 10.17
C ILE A 212 10.74 -9.52 10.74
N VAL A 213 10.94 -10.81 10.65
CA VAL A 213 12.16 -11.51 11.08
C VAL A 213 12.71 -12.26 9.88
N GLN A 214 13.99 -12.06 9.59
CA GLN A 214 14.72 -12.85 8.60
C GLN A 214 15.91 -13.53 9.27
N GLN A 215 16.20 -14.76 8.86
CA GLN A 215 17.28 -15.55 9.43
C GLN A 215 18.00 -16.33 8.35
N GLY A 216 19.33 -16.22 8.31
CA GLY A 216 20.14 -16.97 7.37
C GLY A 216 20.04 -18.49 7.56
N PRO A 217 20.45 -19.29 6.57
CA PRO A 217 20.74 -20.70 6.80
C PRO A 217 21.88 -20.85 7.82
N LYS A 218 21.95 -22.00 8.49
CA LYS A 218 23.05 -22.29 9.41
C LYS A 218 24.29 -22.62 8.57
N GLY A 219 25.30 -21.74 8.56
CA GLY A 219 26.59 -22.00 7.92
C GLY A 219 27.34 -23.16 8.59
N PHE A 220 28.13 -23.91 7.81
CA PHE A 220 28.92 -25.05 8.29
C PHE A 220 30.25 -24.62 8.96
N ILE A 221 30.63 -23.34 8.90
CA ILE A 221 31.96 -22.85 9.32
C ILE A 221 31.84 -21.66 10.30
N TRP A 222 31.48 -21.92 11.56
CA TRP A 222 31.68 -21.06 12.74
C TRP A 222 31.12 -19.62 12.77
N ASP A 223 30.58 -19.08 11.68
CA ASP A 223 29.77 -17.89 11.67
C ASP A 223 28.32 -18.29 12.00
N GLY A 224 27.92 -18.03 13.25
CA GLY A 224 26.57 -18.26 13.70
C GLY A 224 25.52 -17.68 12.75
N ARG A 225 24.28 -18.16 12.87
CA ARG A 225 23.19 -17.72 11.99
C ARG A 225 22.93 -16.22 12.14
N TRP A 226 23.05 -15.45 11.07
CA TRP A 226 22.64 -14.05 11.09
C TRP A 226 21.12 -13.95 11.24
N ARG A 227 20.67 -12.92 11.98
CA ARG A 227 19.26 -12.62 12.19
C ARG A 227 19.03 -11.13 12.02
N GLN A 228 17.99 -10.79 11.27
CA GLN A 228 17.54 -9.42 11.07
C GLN A 228 16.11 -9.27 11.55
N VAL A 229 15.82 -8.18 12.25
CA VAL A 229 14.47 -7.83 12.69
C VAL A 229 14.15 -6.42 12.22
N ILE A 230 12.96 -6.28 11.64
CA ILE A 230 12.40 -5.01 11.21
C ILE A 230 11.03 -4.84 11.88
N ARG A 231 10.80 -3.68 12.49
CA ARG A 231 9.50 -3.26 13.03
C ARG A 231 9.08 -2.00 12.32
N ARG A 232 7.82 -1.93 11.89
CA ARG A 232 7.28 -0.74 11.22
C ARG A 232 5.76 -0.80 11.17
N CYS A 233 5.18 0.30 10.69
CA CYS A 233 3.81 0.36 10.20
C CYS A 233 3.65 -0.40 8.88
N ALA A 234 2.41 -0.79 8.57
CA ALA A 234 2.00 -1.50 7.35
C ALA A 234 0.55 -1.19 6.98
N SER A 235 0.25 -1.18 5.68
CA SER A 235 -1.09 -0.89 5.15
C SER A 235 -1.99 -2.13 5.08
N VAL A 236 -1.46 -3.28 4.67
CA VAL A 236 -2.17 -4.57 4.67
C VAL A 236 -1.18 -5.73 4.66
N ALA A 237 -1.57 -6.88 5.21
CA ALA A 237 -0.81 -8.12 5.08
C ALA A 237 -1.08 -8.77 3.70
N ASN A 238 -0.07 -9.38 3.08
CA ASN A 238 -0.26 -10.11 1.81
C ASN A 238 -1.34 -11.21 1.89
N THR A 239 -1.54 -11.81 3.07
CA THR A 239 -2.55 -12.86 3.29
C THR A 239 -3.87 -12.30 3.82
N GLY A 240 -3.96 -11.00 4.12
CA GLY A 240 -5.16 -10.38 4.71
C GLY A 240 -5.47 -10.78 6.15
N VAL A 241 -4.55 -11.47 6.86
CA VAL A 241 -4.76 -11.96 8.24
C VAL A 241 -3.96 -11.12 9.23
N THR A 242 -4.57 -10.75 10.36
CA THR A 242 -3.94 -10.03 11.48
C THR A 242 -3.97 -10.88 12.75
N GLY A 243 -3.08 -10.59 13.72
CA GLY A 243 -2.98 -11.32 14.99
C GLY A 243 -2.25 -12.67 14.89
N VAL A 244 -1.74 -13.04 13.71
CA VAL A 244 -1.00 -14.28 13.44
C VAL A 244 0.29 -13.97 12.69
N CYS A 245 1.29 -14.85 12.83
CA CYS A 245 2.55 -14.76 12.11
C CYS A 245 2.57 -15.74 10.93
N ASN A 246 2.76 -15.22 9.72
CA ASN A 246 3.11 -16.02 8.56
C ASN A 246 4.62 -16.28 8.55
N TRP A 247 5.04 -17.40 7.96
CA TRP A 247 6.45 -17.74 7.85
C TRP A 247 6.70 -18.59 6.61
N GLY A 248 7.96 -18.64 6.18
CA GLY A 248 8.40 -19.45 5.07
C GLY A 248 9.93 -19.48 4.94
N VAL A 249 10.42 -20.11 3.88
CA VAL A 249 11.84 -20.17 3.53
C VAL A 249 11.98 -19.78 2.07
N PHE A 250 12.84 -18.80 1.79
CA PHE A 250 13.17 -18.41 0.42
C PHE A 250 14.02 -19.48 -0.27
N GLU A 251 14.10 -19.44 -1.61
CA GLU A 251 14.88 -20.41 -2.39
C GLU A 251 16.37 -20.46 -2.02
N ASN A 252 16.91 -19.33 -1.54
CA ASN A 252 18.28 -19.23 -1.02
C ASN A 252 18.46 -19.77 0.42
N GLY A 253 17.44 -20.42 0.99
CA GLY A 253 17.48 -21.02 2.32
C GLY A 253 17.28 -20.06 3.49
N VAL A 254 16.98 -18.78 3.23
CA VAL A 254 16.70 -17.78 4.27
C VAL A 254 15.28 -17.98 4.81
N PHE A 255 15.17 -18.16 6.12
CA PHE A 255 13.89 -18.19 6.83
C PHE A 255 13.33 -16.77 6.97
N TRP A 256 12.03 -16.61 6.77
CA TRP A 256 11.32 -15.36 7.00
C TRP A 256 10.06 -15.59 7.85
N GLN A 257 9.71 -14.59 8.65
CA GLN A 257 8.48 -14.55 9.44
C GLN A 257 7.92 -13.12 9.46
N GLU A 258 6.62 -12.97 9.21
CA GLU A 258 5.91 -11.69 9.25
C GLU A 258 4.68 -11.79 10.17
N CYS A 259 4.64 -10.95 11.19
CA CYS A 259 3.53 -10.88 12.15
C CYS A 259 2.84 -9.51 12.04
N TYR A 260 1.57 -9.50 11.64
CA TYR A 260 0.76 -8.28 11.55
C TYR A 260 -0.18 -8.17 12.75
N CYS A 261 -0.41 -6.96 13.23
CA CYS A 261 -1.34 -6.66 14.31
C CYS A 261 -1.90 -5.23 14.19
N SER A 262 -3.05 -4.95 14.80
CA SER A 262 -3.79 -3.68 14.62
C SER A 262 -3.88 -2.83 15.88
N GLU A 263 -3.32 -3.29 17.00
CA GLU A 263 -3.31 -2.54 18.26
C GLU A 263 -2.05 -1.66 18.36
N ASP A 264 -2.13 -0.58 19.15
CA ASP A 264 -0.97 0.24 19.42
C ASP A 264 0.16 -0.60 20.05
N GLU A 265 1.39 -0.39 19.56
CA GLU A 265 2.61 -0.95 20.12
C GLU A 265 2.68 -2.49 20.12
N CYS A 266 1.77 -3.15 19.39
CA CYS A 266 1.62 -4.59 19.35
C CYS A 266 2.83 -5.30 18.71
N ASN A 267 3.55 -4.60 17.81
CA ASN A 267 4.75 -5.13 17.17
C ASN A 267 5.98 -5.13 18.08
N SER A 268 5.85 -5.00 19.40
CA SER A 268 6.92 -5.14 20.38
C SER A 268 7.22 -6.59 20.77
N SER A 269 6.23 -7.49 20.79
CA SER A 269 6.38 -8.87 21.22
C SER A 269 6.17 -9.88 20.07
N ASN A 270 6.52 -11.15 20.32
CA ASN A 270 5.97 -12.27 19.55
C ASN A 270 4.64 -12.62 20.22
N VAL A 271 3.53 -12.52 19.49
CA VAL A 271 2.16 -12.60 20.03
C VAL A 271 1.93 -13.91 20.80
N GLN A 272 1.56 -13.80 22.08
CA GLN A 272 0.27 -14.23 22.62
C GLN A 272 0.12 -13.65 24.04
N THR A 273 -0.75 -12.66 24.21
CA THR A 273 -1.34 -12.35 25.52
C THR A 273 -2.77 -12.86 25.48
N ILE A 274 -3.00 -14.01 26.12
CA ILE A 274 -4.35 -14.45 26.44
C ILE A 274 -4.93 -13.38 27.37
N SER A 275 -6.04 -12.78 26.97
CA SER A 275 -6.71 -11.78 27.79
C SER A 275 -7.25 -12.43 29.06
N ILE A 276 -6.62 -12.15 30.20
CA ILE A 276 -7.00 -12.67 31.52
C ILE A 276 -8.45 -12.26 31.86
N THR A 277 -8.95 -11.14 31.33
CA THR A 277 -10.33 -10.69 31.54
C THR A 277 -11.36 -11.58 30.85
N LEU A 278 -11.06 -12.13 29.66
CA LEU A 278 -11.94 -13.09 28.99
C LEU A 278 -12.01 -14.41 29.77
N LEU A 279 -10.88 -14.90 30.28
CA LEU A 279 -10.85 -16.08 31.15
C LEU A 279 -11.66 -15.87 32.44
N LEU A 280 -11.47 -14.72 33.11
CA LEU A 280 -12.23 -14.40 34.33
C LEU A 280 -13.73 -14.24 34.05
N SER A 281 -14.12 -13.62 32.92
CA SER A 281 -15.53 -13.49 32.53
C SER A 281 -16.18 -14.85 32.25
N ALA A 282 -15.46 -15.79 31.62
CA ALA A 282 -15.93 -17.14 31.37
C ALA A 282 -16.10 -17.93 32.68
N ILE A 283 -15.17 -17.77 33.63
CA ILE A 283 -15.24 -18.40 34.96
C ILE A 283 -16.41 -17.84 35.79
N ILE A 284 -16.69 -16.53 35.71
CA ILE A 284 -17.84 -15.93 36.40
C ILE A 284 -19.16 -16.40 35.77
N LEU A 285 -19.20 -16.54 34.43
CA LEU A 285 -20.39 -17.04 33.73
C LEU A 285 -20.69 -18.50 34.10
N THR A 286 -19.67 -19.34 34.23
CA THR A 286 -19.84 -20.74 34.68
C THR A 286 -20.22 -20.80 36.14
N PHE A 287 -19.65 -19.97 37.02
CA PHE A 287 -20.07 -19.91 38.43
C PHE A 287 -21.55 -19.53 38.59
N LYS A 288 -22.09 -18.62 37.77
CA LYS A 288 -23.52 -18.25 37.76
C LYS A 288 -24.45 -19.30 37.15
N LEU A 289 -23.92 -20.30 36.43
CA LEU A 289 -24.71 -21.39 35.85
C LEU A 289 -24.80 -22.61 36.79
N PHE A 290 -23.90 -22.70 37.77
CA PHE A 290 -23.82 -23.81 38.73
C PHE A 290 -24.28 -23.45 40.15
N PHE A 291 -24.48 -22.15 40.45
CA PHE A 291 -25.07 -21.63 41.69
C PHE A 291 -26.18 -20.63 41.36
#